data_AF-A0A7Y6AJH0-F1
#
_entry.id   AF-A0A7Y6AJH0-F1
#
_cell.length_a   1.000
_cell.length_b   1.000
_cell.length_c   1.000
_cell.angle_alpha   90.00
_cell.angle_beta   90.00
_cell.angle_gamma   90.00
#
_symmetry.space_group_name_H-M   'P 1'
#
loop_
_entity.id
_entity.type
_entity.pdbx_description
1 polymer ?
#
loop_
_entity_poly.entity_id
_entity_poly.type
_entity_poly.pdbx_seq_one_letter_code
_entity_poly.pdbx_strand_id
1 'polypeptide(L)' 'MSGKKWGELSSRSRRLVVFGAVAESVLKAIALADLARRPAEQVRGPKPAWAVFLTVFNSVGAGPVVYWLFGRRKTT' A
#
# COMPACT_ATOMS: atom_id res chain seq x y z
N MET A 1 17.69 -19.59 8.61
CA MET A 1 18.03 -18.22 8.15
C MET A 1 18.24 -17.35 9.39
N SER A 2 19.49 -17.05 9.75
CA SER A 2 19.76 -16.13 10.87
C SER A 2 19.45 -14.71 10.41
N GLY A 3 18.28 -14.19 10.80
CA GLY A 3 17.92 -12.80 10.56
C GLY A 3 18.95 -11.89 11.22
N LYS A 4 19.57 -10.99 10.46
CA LYS A 4 20.49 -9.98 11.01
C LYS A 4 19.77 -9.23 12.12
N LYS A 5 20.36 -9.18 13.32
CA LYS A 5 19.83 -8.36 14.42
C LYS A 5 19.83 -6.90 13.95
N TRP A 6 18.81 -6.15 14.34
CA TRP A 6 18.64 -4.75 13.92
C TRP A 6 19.91 -3.91 14.16
N GLY A 7 20.63 -4.17 15.25
CA GLY A 7 21.91 -3.55 15.62
C GLY A 7 23.09 -3.83 14.68
N GLU A 8 23.04 -4.92 13.90
CA GLU A 8 24.09 -5.34 12.95
C GLU A 8 23.81 -4.88 11.51
N LEU A 9 22.67 -4.22 11.28
CA LEU A 9 22.39 -3.59 9.99
C LEU A 9 23.26 -2.36 9.84
N SER A 10 23.99 -2.28 8.72
CA SER A 10 24.66 -1.04 8.31
C SER A 10 23.66 0.12 8.31
N SER A 11 24.12 1.32 8.70
CA SER A 11 23.32 2.55 8.72
C SER A 11 22.52 2.74 7.43
N ARG A 12 23.08 2.34 6.27
CA ARG A 12 22.42 2.41 4.96
C ARG A 12 21.23 1.45 4.84
N SER A 13 21.38 0.20 5.28
CA SER A 13 20.32 -0.80 5.25
C SER A 13 19.17 -0.43 6.20
N ARG A 14 19.49 0.04 7.41
CA ARG A 14 18.47 0.52 8.35
C ARG A 14 17.69 1.71 7.77
N ARG A 15 18.38 2.64 7.10
CA ARG A 15 17.73 3.79 6.44
C ARG A 15 16.82 3.36 5.29
N LEU A 16 17.23 2.38 4.48
CA LEU A 16 16.40 1.83 3.40
C LEU A 16 15.14 1.14 3.94
N VAL A 17 15.25 0.38 5.04
CA VAL A 17 14.07 -0.25 5.66
C VAL A 17 13.11 0.81 6.20
N VAL A 18 13.61 1.82 6.92
CA VAL A 18 12.77 2.91 7.42
C VAL A 18 12.14 3.68 6.27
N PHE A 19 12.92 4.01 5.24
CA PHE A 19 12.40 4.72 4.07
C PHE A 19 11.34 3.91 3.32
N GLY A 20 11.55 2.60 3.14
CA GLY A 20 10.57 1.69 2.56
C GLY A 20 9.27 1.66 3.37
N ALA A 21 9.36 1.53 4.69
CA ALA A 21 8.20 1.52 5.57
C ALA A 21 7.43 2.86 5.54
N VAL A 22 8.14 3.99 5.52
CA VAL A 22 7.52 5.32 5.42
C VAL A 22 6.83 5.49 4.06
N ALA A 23 7.53 5.18 2.96
CA ALA A 23 6.98 5.30 1.61
C ALA A 23 5.73 4.41 1.43
N GLU A 24 5.77 3.19 1.95
CA GLU A 24 4.64 2.27 1.92
C GLU A 24 3.44 2.80 2.73
N SER A 25 3.70 3.34 3.93
CA SER A 25 2.67 3.94 4.77
C SER A 25 1.98 5.13 4.10
N VAL A 26 2.75 6.00 3.45
CA VAL A 26 2.24 7.14 2.69
C VAL A 26 1.42 6.67 1.50
N LEU A 27 1.91 5.69 0.71
CA LEU A 27 1.15 5.13 -0.41
C LEU A 27 -0.18 4.55 0.04
N LYS A 28 -0.19 3.81 1.16
CA LYS A 28 -1.41 3.24 1.73
C LYS A 28 -2.40 4.31 2.17
N ALA A 29 -1.91 5.37 2.83
CA ALA A 29 -2.75 6.50 3.24
C ALA A 29 -3.39 7.20 2.02
N ILE A 30 -2.61 7.43 0.95
CA ILE A 30 -3.12 8.01 -0.30
C ILE A 30 -4.16 7.09 -0.95
N ALA A 31 -3.92 5.78 -0.99
CA ALA A 31 -4.85 4.81 -1.58
C ALA A 31 -6.19 4.76 -0.80
N LEU A 32 -6.13 4.75 0.53
CA LEU A 32 -7.32 4.79 1.38
C LEU A 32 -8.07 6.12 1.26
N ALA A 33 -7.35 7.24 1.21
CA ALA A 33 -7.95 8.56 1.01
C ALA A 33 -8.62 8.69 -0.36
N ASP A 34 -8.00 8.15 -1.42
CA ASP A 34 -8.60 8.08 -2.76
C ASP A 34 -9.84 7.18 -2.78
N LEU A 35 -9.80 6.00 -2.15
CA LEU A 35 -10.95 5.10 -2.03
C LEU A 35 -12.12 5.75 -1.25
N ALA A 36 -11.80 6.50 -0.19
CA ALA A 36 -12.79 7.23 0.60
C ALA A 36 -13.43 8.36 -0.22
N ARG A 37 -12.61 9.13 -0.97
CA ARG A 37 -13.07 10.29 -1.77
C ARG A 37 -13.76 9.91 -3.09
N ARG A 38 -13.37 8.82 -3.74
CA ARG A 38 -13.96 8.39 -5.03
C ARG A 38 -15.39 7.88 -4.84
N PRO A 39 -16.40 8.31 -5.61
CA PRO A 39 -17.72 7.71 -5.58
C PRO A 39 -17.65 6.25 -6.05
N ALA A 40 -18.50 5.38 -5.47
CA ALA A 40 -18.43 3.92 -5.69
C ALA A 40 -18.57 3.52 -7.17
N GLU A 41 -19.22 4.36 -7.98
CA GLU A 41 -19.39 4.18 -9.42
C GLU A 41 -18.05 4.19 -10.19
N GLN A 42 -17.03 4.89 -9.67
CA GLN A 42 -15.69 4.96 -10.28
C GLN A 42 -14.74 3.87 -9.78
N VAL A 43 -15.19 3.04 -8.84
CA VAL A 43 -14.43 1.90 -8.33
C VAL A 43 -14.94 0.63 -9.02
N ARG A 44 -14.02 -0.23 -9.42
CA ARG A 44 -14.35 -1.52 -10.04
C ARG A 44 -14.59 -2.54 -8.93
N GLY A 45 -15.85 -2.75 -8.57
CA GLY A 45 -16.28 -3.67 -7.50
C GLY A 45 -16.67 -2.97 -6.18
N PRO A 46 -17.08 -3.73 -5.15
CA PRO A 46 -17.56 -3.17 -3.88
C PRO A 46 -16.43 -2.49 -3.10
N LYS A 47 -16.63 -1.21 -2.75
CA LYS A 47 -15.73 -0.41 -1.91
C LYS A 47 -15.20 -1.12 -0.65
N PRO A 48 -16.03 -1.80 0.17
CA PRO A 48 -15.52 -2.45 1.38
C PRO A 48 -14.55 -3.60 1.06
N ALA A 49 -14.69 -4.31 -0.06
CA ALA A 49 -13.75 -5.34 -0.45
C ALA A 49 -12.37 -4.76 -0.76
N TRP A 50 -12.31 -3.60 -1.41
CA TRP A 50 -11.04 -2.90 -1.64
C TRP A 50 -10.42 -2.35 -0.36
N ALA A 51 -11.25 -1.86 0.57
CA ALA A 51 -10.77 -1.44 1.88
C ALA A 51 -10.13 -2.62 2.64
N VAL A 52 -10.83 -3.76 2.72
CA VAL A 52 -10.33 -5.00 3.35
C VAL A 52 -9.09 -5.51 2.64
N PHE A 53 -9.06 -5.49 1.31
CA PHE A 53 -7.88 -5.90 0.55
C PHE A 53 -6.66 -5.02 0.89
N LEU A 54 -6.83 -3.70 0.94
CA LEU A 54 -5.77 -2.76 1.30
C LEU A 54 -5.30 -2.87 2.76
N THR A 55 -6.17 -3.28 3.68
CA THR A 55 -5.79 -3.51 5.09
C THR A 55 -5.17 -4.89 5.33
N VAL A 56 -5.70 -5.94 4.70
CA VAL A 56 -5.29 -7.34 4.91
C VAL A 56 -4.03 -7.66 4.12
N PHE A 57 -3.92 -7.22 2.87
CA PHE A 57 -2.74 -7.44 2.02
C PHE A 57 -1.72 -6.32 2.23
N ASN A 58 -1.31 -6.13 3.48
CA ASN A 58 -0.28 -5.17 3.89
C ASN A 58 1.14 -5.69 3.60
N SER A 59 1.37 -6.15 2.37
CA SER A 59 2.68 -6.61 1.91
C SER A 59 3.27 -5.56 0.99
N VAL A 60 4.39 -4.99 1.42
CA VAL A 60 5.36 -4.17 0.66
C VAL A 60 4.93 -3.82 -0.77
N GLY A 61 4.20 -2.71 -0.89
CA GLY A 61 3.86 -2.08 -2.17
C GLY A 61 2.83 -2.79 -3.06
N ALA A 62 2.56 -4.09 -2.87
CA ALA A 62 1.69 -4.86 -3.77
C ALA A 62 0.21 -4.44 -3.68
N GLY A 63 -0.31 -4.24 -2.47
CA GLY A 63 -1.71 -3.85 -2.24
C GLY A 63 -2.13 -2.54 -2.93
N PRO A 64 -1.45 -1.41 -2.68
CA PRO A 64 -1.81 -0.13 -3.30
C PRO A 64 -1.56 -0.09 -4.82
N VAL A 65 -0.54 -0.80 -5.32
CA VAL A 65 -0.26 -0.91 -6.77
C VAL A 65 -1.38 -1.66 -7.49
N VAL A 66 -1.87 -2.76 -6.93
CA VAL A 66 -3.00 -3.53 -7.49
C VAL A 66 -4.29 -2.69 -7.49
N TYR A 67 -4.56 -1.94 -6.42
CA TYR A 67 -5.73 -1.03 -6.39
C TYR A 67 -5.63 0.07 -7.44
N TRP A 68 -4.46 0.70 -7.60
CA TRP A 68 -4.27 1.75 -8.60
C TRP A 68 -4.42 1.24 -10.03
N LEU A 69 -3.89 0.04 -10.32
CA LEU A 69 -3.91 -0.55 -11.67
C LEU A 69 -5.27 -1.17 -12.03
N PHE A 70 -5.93 -1.84 -11.08
CA PHE A 70 -7.11 -2.66 -11.35
C PHE A 70 -8.40 -2.17 -10.66
N GLY A 71 -8.28 -1.46 -9.54
CA GLY A 71 -9.43 -0.97 -8.76
C GLY A 71 -10.04 0.33 -9.27
N ARG A 72 -9.26 1.13 -10.01
CA ARG A 72 -9.74 2.39 -10.61
C ARG A 72 -10.41 2.14 -11.96
N ARG A 73 -11.66 2.56 -12.13
CA ARG A 73 -12.22 2.71 -13.47
C ARG A 73 -11.67 3.97 -14.11
N LYS A 74 -11.03 3.83 -15.27
CA LYS A 74 -10.82 4.94 -16.18
C LYS A 74 -12.18 5.24 -16.80
N THR A 75 -12.76 6.38 -16.47
CA THR A 75 -13.89 6.93 -17.21
C THR A 75 -13.36 7.27 -18.60
N THR A 76 -13.59 6.38 -19.56
CA THR A 76 -13.75 6.76 -20.96
C THR A 76 -15.21 7.11 -21.16
#